data_AF-A0A2E7R0B7-F1
#
_entry.id   AF-A0A2E7R0B7-F1
#
_cell.length_a   1.000
_cell.length_b   1.000
_cell.length_c   1.000
_cell.angle_alpha   90.00
_cell.angle_beta   90.00
_cell.angle_gamma   90.00
#
_symmetry.space_group_name_H-M   'P 1'
#
loop_
_entity.id
_entity.type
_entity.pdbx_description
1 polymer ?
#
loop_
_entity_poly.entity_id
_entity_poly.type
_entity_poly.pdbx_seq_one_letter_code
_entity_poly.pdbx_strand_id
1 'polypeptide(L)'
;KYDRDAVPHHPQPIFRKHPETGGTAVYVCPLMTEEIIDMDEAESKEILNEIYELQRQPQFVYSHKWEVGDFVMWDNRCLLHARTDFPRDQRRLLRRVTISDEAEVMAA
;
A
#
# COMPACT_ATOMS: atom_id res chain seq x y z
N LYS A 1 15.07 -12.21 3.00
CA LYS A 1 15.06 -11.40 1.76
C LYS A 1 14.53 -12.27 0.63
N TYR A 2 13.73 -11.70 -0.26
CA TYR A 2 13.22 -12.44 -1.41
C TYR A 2 14.38 -12.76 -2.35
N ASP A 3 14.25 -13.83 -3.14
CA ASP A 3 15.21 -14.10 -4.21
C ASP A 3 15.01 -13.05 -5.32
N ARG A 4 16.00 -12.17 -5.48
CA ARG A 4 15.96 -11.05 -6.43
C ARG A 4 16.08 -11.49 -7.88
N ASP A 5 16.62 -12.67 -8.13
CA ASP A 5 16.72 -13.23 -9.47
C ASP A 5 15.40 -13.94 -9.86
N ALA A 6 14.61 -14.38 -8.87
CA ALA A 6 13.34 -15.05 -9.10
C ALA A 6 12.13 -14.10 -9.20
N VAL A 7 12.19 -12.91 -8.61
CA VAL A 7 11.08 -11.95 -8.57
C VAL A 7 11.58 -10.57 -9.00
N PRO A 8 10.89 -9.86 -9.93
CA PRO A 8 11.26 -8.50 -10.27
C PRO A 8 11.18 -7.55 -9.07
N HIS A 9 12.23 -6.76 -8.87
CA HIS A 9 12.30 -5.70 -7.86
C HIS A 9 12.45 -4.36 -8.56
N HIS A 10 11.74 -3.35 -8.09
CA HIS A 10 11.78 -2.01 -8.65
C HIS A 10 11.94 -0.96 -7.55
N PRO A 11 12.95 -0.08 -7.62
CA PRO A 11 13.08 1.04 -6.70
C PRO A 11 11.88 1.99 -6.87
N GLN A 12 11.36 2.49 -5.76
CA GLN A 12 10.26 3.46 -5.72
C GLN A 12 10.54 4.52 -4.65
N PRO A 13 10.09 5.78 -4.84
CA PRO A 13 10.18 6.79 -3.79
C PRO A 13 9.36 6.40 -2.56
N ILE A 14 9.92 6.59 -1.37
CA ILE A 14 9.21 6.41 -0.09
C ILE A 14 8.07 7.44 0.04
N PHE A 15 8.33 8.68 -0.37
CA PHE A 15 7.35 9.74 -0.42
C PHE A 15 7.05 10.08 -1.88
N ARG A 16 5.80 9.87 -2.29
CA ARG A 16 5.33 10.17 -3.64
C ARG A 16 4.44 11.39 -3.63
N LYS A 17 4.65 12.28 -4.59
CA LYS A 17 3.77 13.40 -4.82
C LYS A 17 2.60 12.96 -5.69
N HIS A 18 1.40 13.19 -5.22
CA HIS A 18 0.18 12.89 -5.96
C HIS A 18 0.03 13.89 -7.12
N PRO A 19 -0.09 13.42 -8.38
CA PRO A 19 0.04 14.31 -9.53
C PRO A 19 -1.08 15.36 -9.63
N GLU A 20 -2.31 15.01 -9.23
CA GLU A 20 -3.48 15.89 -9.31
C GLU A 20 -3.70 16.76 -8.07
N THR A 21 -3.45 16.21 -6.87
CA THR A 21 -3.69 16.95 -5.62
C THR A 21 -2.45 17.69 -5.11
N GLY A 22 -1.26 17.33 -5.60
CA GLY A 22 0.02 17.83 -5.10
C GLY A 22 0.39 17.35 -3.69
N GLY A 23 -0.48 16.58 -3.03
CA GLY A 23 -0.26 16.02 -1.70
C GLY A 23 0.88 15.00 -1.68
N THR A 24 1.53 14.85 -0.52
CA THR A 24 2.57 13.84 -0.32
C THR A 24 1.98 12.60 0.33
N ALA A 25 2.20 11.44 -0.29
CA ALA A 25 1.77 10.15 0.23
C ALA A 25 2.98 9.28 0.57
N VAL A 26 2.86 8.50 1.66
CA VAL A 26 3.85 7.47 2.01
C VAL A 26 3.57 6.22 1.18
N TYR A 27 4.48 5.90 0.26
CA TYR A 27 4.36 4.78 -0.68
C TYR A 27 5.19 3.58 -0.22
N VAL A 28 4.81 3.06 0.96
CA VAL A 28 5.48 1.92 1.62
C VAL A 28 4.41 0.92 2.02
N CYS A 29 4.62 -0.37 1.75
CA CYS A 29 3.64 -1.43 2.02
C CYS A 29 4.29 -2.61 2.75
N PRO A 30 3.78 -3.05 3.91
CA PRO A 30 4.34 -4.18 4.66
C PRO A 30 4.44 -5.50 3.87
N LEU A 31 3.62 -5.66 2.81
CA LEU A 31 3.59 -6.87 1.99
C LEU A 31 4.57 -6.82 0.80
N MET A 32 4.99 -5.63 0.37
CA MET A 32 5.74 -5.46 -0.89
C MET A 32 7.08 -4.73 -0.72
N THR A 33 7.21 -3.88 0.29
CA THR A 33 8.44 -3.13 0.52
C THR A 33 9.45 -4.01 1.27
N GLU A 34 10.60 -4.26 0.64
CA GLU A 34 11.65 -5.11 1.21
C GLU A 34 12.63 -4.31 2.06
N GLU A 35 13.20 -3.24 1.51
CA GLU A 35 14.24 -2.43 2.16
C GLU A 35 14.22 -0.98 1.65
N ILE A 36 14.91 -0.12 2.39
CA ILE A 36 15.30 1.22 1.96
C ILE A 36 16.69 1.10 1.34
N ILE A 37 16.82 1.54 0.09
CA ILE A 37 18.07 1.45 -0.68
C ILE A 37 19.12 2.37 -0.05
N ASP A 38 20.38 1.96 -0.13
CA ASP A 38 21.55 2.69 0.41
C ASP A 38 21.54 2.90 1.93
N MET A 39 20.84 2.05 2.66
CA MET A 39 20.75 2.05 4.12
C MET A 39 21.18 0.70 4.71
N ASP A 40 21.68 0.69 5.95
CA ASP A 40 21.89 -0.57 6.67
C ASP A 40 20.56 -1.33 6.78
N GLU A 41 20.59 -2.65 6.64
CA GLU A 41 19.42 -3.51 6.78
C GLU A 41 18.72 -3.33 8.14
N ALA A 42 19.48 -3.19 9.23
CA ALA A 42 18.92 -3.01 10.56
C ALA A 42 18.17 -1.67 10.67
N GLU A 43 18.81 -0.60 10.19
CA GLU A 43 18.25 0.76 10.18
C GLU A 43 17.04 0.86 9.25
N SER A 44 17.14 0.31 8.04
CA SER A 44 16.04 0.21 7.08
C SER A 44 14.84 -0.48 7.72
N LYS A 45 15.06 -1.61 8.40
CA LYS A 45 13.98 -2.37 9.02
C LYS A 45 13.34 -1.60 10.17
N GLU A 46 14.13 -0.89 10.98
CA GLU A 46 13.62 -0.06 12.06
C GLU A 46 12.70 1.04 11.54
N ILE A 47 13.15 1.82 10.55
CA ILE A 47 12.36 2.90 9.93
C ILE A 47 11.09 2.35 9.26
N LEU A 48 11.20 1.25 8.51
CA LEU A 48 10.03 0.63 7.88
C LEU A 48 9.00 0.20 8.92
N ASN A 49 9.42 -0.37 10.05
CA ASN A 49 8.51 -0.74 11.12
C ASN A 49 7.82 0.47 11.75
N GLU A 50 8.54 1.58 11.97
CA GLU A 50 7.91 2.81 12.45
C GLU A 50 6.84 3.31 11.48
N ILE A 51 7.12 3.33 10.18
CA ILE A 51 6.14 3.69 9.15
C ILE A 51 4.94 2.75 9.19
N TYR A 52 5.15 1.45 9.32
CA TYR A 52 4.06 0.47 9.39
C TYR A 52 3.18 0.65 10.64
N GLU A 53 3.78 0.99 11.78
CA GLU A 53 3.01 1.28 13.00
C GLU A 53 2.21 2.58 12.86
N LEU A 54 2.78 3.62 12.25
CA LEU A 54 2.06 4.86 11.92
C LEU A 54 0.87 4.59 11.01
N GLN A 55 1.05 3.82 9.93
CA GLN A 55 0.00 3.48 8.96
C GLN A 55 -1.17 2.70 9.59
N ARG A 56 -0.95 1.97 10.69
CA ARG A 56 -1.97 1.18 11.39
C ARG A 56 -2.74 1.97 12.45
N GLN A 57 -2.36 3.21 12.73
CA GLN A 57 -3.02 3.98 13.78
C GLN A 57 -4.49 4.25 13.43
N PRO A 58 -5.44 4.10 14.38
CA PRO A 58 -6.87 4.14 14.09
C PRO A 58 -7.36 5.39 13.36
N GLN A 59 -6.74 6.55 13.57
CA GLN A 59 -7.14 7.79 12.90
C GLN A 59 -6.86 7.80 11.39
N PHE A 60 -6.02 6.90 10.89
CA PHE A 60 -5.75 6.72 9.46
C PHE A 60 -6.53 5.55 8.85
N VAL A 61 -7.35 4.85 9.65
CA VAL A 61 -8.05 3.65 9.22
C VAL A 61 -9.52 3.94 8.97
N TYR A 62 -9.94 3.79 7.72
CA TYR A 62 -11.34 3.65 7.36
C TYR A 62 -11.70 2.17 7.25
N SER A 63 -12.79 1.74 7.89
CA SER A 63 -13.31 0.37 7.80
C SER A 63 -14.69 0.38 7.18
N HIS A 64 -14.85 -0.37 6.08
CA HIS A 64 -16.09 -0.47 5.34
C HIS A 64 -16.81 -1.78 5.65
N LYS A 65 -18.05 -1.67 6.15
CA LYS A 65 -18.96 -2.81 6.30
C LYS A 65 -19.74 -2.97 5.00
N TRP A 66 -19.40 -4.02 4.25
CA TRP A 66 -20.00 -4.32 2.95
C TRP A 66 -21.48 -4.71 3.04
N GLU A 67 -22.29 -4.15 2.15
CA GLU A 67 -23.65 -4.55 1.84
C GLU A 67 -23.80 -4.89 0.34
N VAL A 68 -24.85 -5.63 0.00
CA VAL A 68 -25.11 -6.01 -1.39
C VAL A 68 -25.51 -4.76 -2.17
N GLY A 69 -24.75 -4.47 -3.23
CA GLY A 69 -24.96 -3.28 -4.06
C GLY A 69 -23.93 -2.17 -3.81
N ASP A 70 -23.11 -2.29 -2.76
CA ASP A 70 -22.05 -1.32 -2.51
C ASP A 70 -21.04 -1.28 -3.65
N PHE A 71 -20.66 -0.05 -4.00
CA PHE A 71 -19.57 0.25 -4.91
C PHE A 71 -18.60 1.17 -4.20
N VAL A 72 -17.36 0.69 -4.02
CA VAL A 72 -16.28 1.47 -3.43
C VAL A 72 -15.24 1.74 -4.52
N MET A 73 -14.91 3.01 -4.67
CA MET A 73 -13.78 3.47 -5.48
C MET A 73 -12.75 4.11 -4.56
N TRP A 74 -11.48 3.89 -4.86
CA TRP A 74 -10.40 4.43 -4.05
C TRP A 74 -9.17 4.75 -4.90
N ASP A 75 -8.32 5.64 -4.40
CA ASP A 75 -7.08 6.02 -5.05
C ASP A 75 -5.92 5.13 -4.59
N ASN A 76 -5.44 4.25 -5.47
CA ASN A 76 -4.38 3.30 -5.13
C ASN A 76 -2.98 3.94 -5.06
N ARG A 77 -2.85 5.24 -5.34
CA ARG A 77 -1.57 5.97 -5.32
C ARG A 77 -1.23 6.48 -3.92
N CYS A 78 -2.23 6.66 -3.06
CA CYS A 78 -2.08 7.28 -1.75
C CYS A 78 -2.70 6.50 -0.58
N LEU A 79 -3.12 5.25 -0.80
CA LEU A 79 -3.68 4.42 0.27
C LEU A 79 -3.15 2.99 0.29
N LEU A 80 -3.17 2.40 1.48
CA LEU A 80 -3.07 0.96 1.69
C LEU A 80 -4.45 0.37 2.01
N HIS A 81 -4.69 -0.85 1.56
CA HIS A 81 -5.92 -1.57 1.87
C HIS A 81 -5.63 -2.99 2.27
N ALA A 82 -6.45 -3.51 3.17
CA ALA A 82 -6.40 -4.89 3.62
C ALA A 82 -7.83 -5.41 3.81
N ARG A 83 -7.95 -6.73 3.86
CA ARG A 83 -9.16 -7.40 4.33
C ARG A 83 -8.88 -7.95 5.73
N THR A 84 -9.89 -7.94 6.59
CA THR A 84 -9.88 -8.77 7.79
C THR A 84 -10.06 -10.23 7.42
N ASP A 85 -9.73 -11.12 8.35
CA ASP A 85 -10.10 -12.52 8.21
C ASP A 85 -11.64 -12.67 8.15
N PHE A 86 -12.12 -13.73 7.51
CA PHE A 86 -13.54 -14.03 7.39
C PHE A 86 -13.80 -15.54 7.39
N PRO A 87 -14.98 -16.00 7.84
CA PRO A 87 -15.26 -17.43 7.95
C PRO A 87 -15.14 -18.16 6.62
N ARG A 88 -14.40 -19.28 6.62
CA ARG A 88 -14.08 -20.06 5.39
C ARG A 88 -15.27 -20.80 4.80
N ASP A 89 -16.30 -21.03 5.62
CA ASP A 89 -17.57 -21.65 5.25
C ASP A 89 -18.55 -20.65 4.62
N GLN A 90 -18.24 -19.35 4.62
CA GLN A 90 -19.08 -18.31 4.02
C GLN A 90 -18.59 -17.93 2.63
N ARG A 91 -19.55 -17.74 1.71
CA ARG A 91 -19.25 -17.24 0.36
C ARG A 91 -19.12 -15.72 0.37
N ARG A 92 -17.99 -15.21 -0.13
CA ARG A 92 -17.75 -13.79 -0.41
C ARG A 92 -17.34 -13.60 -1.86
N LEU A 93 -18.12 -12.84 -2.64
CA LEU A 93 -17.84 -12.56 -4.05
C LEU A 93 -17.82 -11.04 -4.28
N LEU A 94 -16.69 -10.55 -4.78
CA LEU A 94 -16.52 -9.17 -5.21
C LEU A 94 -16.06 -9.16 -6.67
N ARG A 95 -16.39 -8.09 -7.38
CA ARG A 95 -15.84 -7.80 -8.70
C ARG A 95 -14.98 -6.55 -8.60
N ARG A 96 -13.81 -6.56 -9.22
CA ARG A 96 -12.88 -5.43 -9.22
C ARG A 96 -12.47 -5.12 -10.65
N VAL A 97 -12.45 -3.83 -10.96
CA VAL A 97 -11.78 -3.27 -12.14
C VAL A 97 -10.65 -2.38 -11.62
N THR A 98 -9.46 -2.54 -12.19
CA THR A 98 -8.32 -1.68 -11.88
C THR A 98 -8.17 -0.66 -13.00
N ILE A 99 -8.03 0.61 -12.63
CA ILE A 99 -7.77 1.69 -13.58
C ILE A 99 -6.25 1.93 -13.59
N SER A 100 -5.65 1.94 -14.77
CA SER A 100 -4.23 2.26 -14.95
C SER A 100 -3.99 3.75 -14.72
N ASP A 101 -2.83 4.07 -14.18
CA ASP A 101 -2.33 5.43 -14.10
C ASP A 101 -1.41 5.70 -15.30
N GLU A 102 -1.48 6.92 -15.85
CA GLU A 102 -0.58 7.41 -16.90
C GLU A 102 0.41 8.45 -16.37
N ALA A 103 0.24 8.90 -15.13
CA ALA A 103 1.08 9.94 -14.55
C ALA A 103 2.48 9.43 -14.18
N GLU A 104 3.47 10.30 -14.35
CA GLU A 104 4.84 10.01 -13.93
C GLU A 104 4.96 9.90 -12.40
N VAL A 105 5.86 9.01 -11.96
CA VAL A 105 6.18 8.83 -10.55
C VAL A 105 7.06 9.99 -10.09
N MET A 106 6.50 10.90 -9.30
CA MET A 106 7.24 12.03 -8.72
C MET A 106 7.59 11.75 -7.26
N ALA A 107 8.88 11.85 -6.93
CA ALA A 107 9.33 11.94 -5.54
C ALA A 107 8.87 13.29 -4.95
N ALA A 108 8.44 13.27 -3.69
CA ALA A 108 8.08 14.48 -2.95
C ALA A 108 9.29 15.05 -2.20
#